data_AF-A0AAW5CL27-F1
#
_entry.id   AF-A0AAW5CL27-F1
#
_cell.length_a   1.000
_cell.length_b   1.000
_cell.length_c   1.000
_cell.angle_alpha   90.00
_cell.angle_beta   90.00
_cell.angle_gamma   90.00
#
_symmetry.space_group_name_H-M   'P 1'
#
loop_
_entity.id
_entity.type
_entity.pdbx_description
1 polymer ?
#
loop_
_entity_poly.entity_id
_entity_poly.type
_entity_poly.pdbx_seq_one_letter_code
_entity_poly.pdbx_strand_id
1 'polypeptide(L)'
;MKNGKIYVAGIGPGCEDDITPAVKKAVSVSDVVVGYNYYFSFIQPFVMEGAECVDSGMRKEWDRAQMAFGYAEQGKTVCVISSGDAGIYGMAPLVWEMKRERGSEIEIEVLPGISAFQKAASLLGAPVGHDFCVISLSDLMTPWEKIEKRIEAAAAADFITAVYNPKSEGRYWQLYRLKEIFLQQRAGNTPVGYVRQAGRPEQEVTVTTLADFDPEQIDMFTVVLLGNSQSYNWEGKMITPRGYYQKMKHGDGGFVSKPGQEIMIRSFRTIASELKHPDIPLDRKWVLLHTIHTTADFDMENRFYADEEAVDSIYRALSGGKVKTIVTDVTMAASGIRKGALERLGLEVKCYLADPRVAEMASRMNITRTQAGIRLATEEHPDALYVFGNAPTALMELCSLMRRGKACPVGVVGAPVGFVNVRESKHMLKSFTAVPKIIIEGRKGGSNLAATIVNAILCFDDAGQLLPGRDL
;
A
#
# COMPACT_ATOMS: atom_id res chain seq x y z
N MET A 1 -18.72 -24.78 -53.79
CA MET A 1 -18.47 -23.32 -53.71
C MET A 1 -17.27 -23.13 -52.80
N LYS A 2 -16.40 -22.13 -53.04
CA LYS A 2 -15.38 -21.79 -52.03
C LYS A 2 -16.11 -21.38 -50.76
N ASN A 3 -15.81 -22.02 -49.63
CA ASN A 3 -16.29 -21.53 -48.34
C ASN A 3 -15.52 -20.25 -48.04
N GLY A 4 -16.23 -19.13 -47.87
CA GLY A 4 -15.60 -17.86 -47.50
C GLY A 4 -15.06 -17.89 -46.08
N LYS A 5 -14.18 -16.92 -45.78
CA LYS A 5 -13.46 -16.83 -44.51
C LYS A 5 -13.31 -15.38 -44.08
N ILE A 6 -13.40 -15.11 -42.78
CA ILE A 6 -13.14 -13.80 -42.18
C ILE A 6 -11.92 -13.90 -41.28
N TYR A 7 -10.85 -13.20 -41.62
CA TYR A 7 -9.80 -12.84 -40.70
C TYR A 7 -10.20 -11.59 -39.93
N VAL A 8 -10.03 -11.58 -38.61
CA VAL A 8 -10.17 -10.37 -37.79
C VAL A 8 -8.81 -10.04 -37.19
N ALA A 9 -8.16 -9.02 -37.72
CA ALA A 9 -6.71 -8.83 -37.59
C ALA A 9 -6.35 -7.54 -36.85
N GLY A 10 -5.52 -7.66 -35.82
CA GLY A 10 -4.92 -6.53 -35.11
C GLY A 10 -3.67 -6.03 -35.83
N ILE A 11 -3.71 -4.84 -36.41
CA ILE A 11 -2.60 -4.29 -37.22
C ILE A 11 -1.54 -3.56 -36.37
N GLY A 12 -1.57 -3.72 -35.05
CA GLY A 12 -0.64 -3.00 -34.18
C GLY A 12 -0.96 -1.50 -34.05
N PRO A 13 -0.12 -0.74 -33.34
CA PRO A 13 -0.41 0.65 -32.97
C PRO A 13 -0.23 1.64 -34.13
N GLY A 14 0.54 1.28 -35.18
CA GLY A 14 0.71 2.12 -36.38
C GLY A 14 2.07 2.04 -37.06
N CYS A 15 3.04 1.31 -36.49
CA CYS A 15 4.32 1.03 -37.15
C CYS A 15 4.25 -0.27 -37.95
N GLU A 16 4.85 -0.31 -39.14
CA GLU A 16 4.91 -1.51 -39.99
C GLU A 16 5.62 -2.69 -39.31
N ASP A 17 6.65 -2.40 -38.50
CA ASP A 17 7.42 -3.41 -37.76
C ASP A 17 6.61 -4.03 -36.62
N ASP A 18 5.57 -3.34 -36.14
CA ASP A 18 4.68 -3.86 -35.09
C ASP A 18 3.56 -4.74 -35.68
N ILE A 19 3.44 -4.84 -37.01
CA ILE A 19 2.47 -5.73 -37.69
C ILE A 19 3.04 -7.13 -37.73
N THR A 20 2.32 -8.09 -37.13
CA THR A 20 2.79 -9.48 -37.07
C THR A 20 2.83 -10.13 -38.47
N PRO A 21 3.75 -11.07 -38.72
CA PRO A 21 3.80 -11.80 -40.00
C PRO A 21 2.50 -12.51 -40.36
N ALA A 22 1.75 -12.99 -39.36
CA ALA A 22 0.44 -13.62 -39.56
C ALA A 22 -0.58 -12.62 -40.12
N VAL A 23 -0.62 -11.40 -39.58
CA VAL A 23 -1.49 -10.32 -40.06
C VAL A 23 -1.09 -9.89 -41.48
N LYS A 24 0.21 -9.69 -41.75
CA LYS A 24 0.71 -9.38 -43.10
C LYS A 24 0.26 -10.44 -44.13
N LYS A 25 0.39 -11.71 -43.77
CA LYS A 25 -0.06 -12.84 -44.60
C LYS A 25 -1.58 -12.84 -44.82
N ALA A 26 -2.37 -12.57 -43.79
CA ALA A 26 -3.83 -12.54 -43.91
C ALA A 26 -4.30 -11.43 -44.84
N VAL A 27 -3.71 -10.23 -44.73
CA VAL A 27 -3.99 -9.12 -45.65
C VAL A 27 -3.59 -9.48 -47.09
N SER A 28 -2.44 -10.12 -47.29
CA SER A 28 -1.94 -10.47 -48.63
C SER A 28 -2.69 -11.59 -49.34
N VAL A 29 -3.56 -12.33 -48.65
CA VAL A 29 -4.38 -13.40 -49.25
C VAL A 29 -5.87 -13.08 -49.29
N SER A 30 -6.27 -11.88 -48.82
CA SER A 30 -7.68 -11.51 -48.74
C SER A 30 -8.15 -10.82 -50.02
N ASP A 31 -9.30 -11.26 -50.51
CA ASP A 31 -9.99 -10.66 -51.66
C ASP A 31 -10.58 -9.28 -51.30
N VAL A 32 -10.92 -9.08 -50.02
CA VAL A 32 -11.51 -7.84 -49.48
C VAL A 32 -10.86 -7.48 -48.15
N VAL A 33 -10.49 -6.21 -47.97
CA VAL A 33 -10.04 -5.67 -46.68
C VAL A 33 -11.07 -4.65 -46.20
N VAL A 34 -11.67 -4.89 -45.04
CA VAL A 34 -12.69 -4.03 -44.43
C VAL A 34 -12.09 -3.32 -43.23
N GLY A 35 -12.20 -2.00 -43.18
CA GLY A 35 -11.54 -1.21 -42.14
C GLY A 35 -11.99 0.24 -42.12
N TYR A 36 -11.32 1.02 -41.28
CA TYR A 36 -11.44 2.47 -41.29
C TYR A 36 -10.38 3.06 -42.22
N ASN A 37 -10.75 4.05 -43.05
CA ASN A 37 -9.86 4.62 -44.08
C ASN A 37 -8.44 4.94 -43.58
N TYR A 38 -8.31 5.52 -42.39
CA TYR A 38 -7.02 5.85 -41.81
C TYR A 38 -6.10 4.62 -41.62
N TYR A 39 -6.66 3.46 -41.32
CA TYR A 39 -5.90 2.23 -41.08
C TYR A 39 -5.37 1.57 -42.34
N PHE A 40 -5.97 1.83 -43.50
CA PHE A 40 -5.49 1.27 -44.77
C PHE A 40 -4.09 1.76 -45.11
N SER A 41 -3.75 2.99 -44.72
CA SER A 41 -2.41 3.56 -44.92
C SER A 41 -1.29 2.73 -44.29
N PHE A 42 -1.57 1.96 -43.22
CA PHE A 42 -0.57 1.13 -42.53
C PHE A 42 -0.37 -0.25 -43.15
N ILE A 43 -1.34 -0.74 -43.92
CA ILE A 43 -1.34 -2.11 -44.48
C ILE A 43 -1.24 -2.15 -46.00
N GLN A 44 -1.29 -0.99 -46.66
CA GLN A 44 -1.27 -0.86 -48.11
C GLN A 44 -0.14 -1.65 -48.80
N PRO A 45 1.11 -1.73 -48.27
CA PRO A 45 2.16 -2.53 -48.89
C PRO A 45 1.87 -4.04 -48.96
N PHE A 46 0.93 -4.54 -48.16
CA PHE A 46 0.60 -5.97 -48.06
C PHE A 46 -0.72 -6.33 -48.75
N VAL A 47 -1.50 -5.35 -49.20
CA VAL A 47 -2.78 -5.60 -49.86
C VAL A 47 -2.53 -6.30 -51.19
N MET A 48 -3.22 -7.41 -51.43
CA MET A 48 -3.15 -8.12 -52.70
C MET A 48 -3.57 -7.21 -53.85
N GLU A 49 -2.84 -7.27 -54.97
CA GLU A 49 -3.21 -6.55 -56.19
C GLU A 49 -4.64 -6.92 -56.63
N GLY A 50 -5.49 -5.92 -56.83
CA GLY A 50 -6.90 -6.12 -57.20
C GLY A 50 -7.86 -6.41 -56.03
N ALA A 51 -7.37 -6.49 -54.78
CA ALA A 51 -8.24 -6.62 -53.61
C ALA A 51 -9.06 -5.34 -53.34
N GLU A 52 -10.29 -5.53 -52.89
CA GLU A 52 -11.23 -4.45 -52.63
C GLU A 52 -11.03 -3.91 -51.20
N CYS A 53 -10.70 -2.62 -51.03
CA CYS A 53 -10.61 -1.97 -49.72
C CYS A 53 -11.92 -1.21 -49.43
N VAL A 54 -12.67 -1.65 -48.43
CA VAL A 54 -14.01 -1.14 -48.12
C VAL A 54 -13.99 -0.32 -46.84
N ASP A 55 -14.17 0.99 -46.98
CA ASP A 55 -14.29 1.92 -45.86
C ASP A 55 -15.72 1.95 -45.32
N SER A 56 -15.85 1.79 -44.00
CA SER A 56 -17.11 1.97 -43.28
C SER A 56 -17.33 3.36 -42.71
N GLY A 57 -16.27 4.19 -42.61
CA GLY A 57 -16.25 5.38 -41.76
C GLY A 57 -16.13 5.08 -40.25
N MET A 58 -16.02 6.14 -39.45
CA MET A 58 -15.82 6.07 -37.98
C MET A 58 -17.17 5.82 -37.25
N ARG A 59 -17.14 5.09 -36.13
CA ARG A 59 -18.33 4.71 -35.30
C ARG A 59 -19.37 3.80 -35.97
N LYS A 60 -19.01 3.15 -37.07
CA LYS A 60 -19.85 2.20 -37.81
C LYS A 60 -19.34 0.77 -37.72
N GLU A 61 -19.04 0.33 -36.49
CA GLU A 61 -18.46 -0.99 -36.25
C GLU A 61 -19.43 -2.10 -36.67
N TRP A 62 -20.73 -1.89 -36.42
CA TRP A 62 -21.77 -2.81 -36.85
C TRP A 62 -21.83 -2.96 -38.38
N ASP A 63 -21.79 -1.85 -39.12
CA ASP A 63 -21.76 -1.86 -40.59
C ASP A 63 -20.51 -2.60 -41.12
N ARG A 64 -19.33 -2.42 -40.49
CA ARG A 64 -18.11 -3.17 -40.85
C ARG A 64 -18.31 -4.66 -40.76
N ALA A 65 -18.82 -5.13 -39.64
CA ALA A 65 -19.07 -6.55 -39.44
C ALA A 65 -20.10 -7.06 -40.45
N GLN A 66 -21.19 -6.30 -40.70
CA GLN A 66 -22.21 -6.67 -41.68
C GLN A 66 -21.63 -6.80 -43.10
N MET A 67 -20.82 -5.85 -43.55
CA MET A 67 -20.16 -5.91 -44.86
C MET A 67 -19.23 -7.11 -44.97
N ALA A 68 -18.45 -7.39 -43.92
CA ALA A 68 -17.53 -8.53 -43.91
C ALA A 68 -18.26 -9.87 -44.10
N PHE A 69 -19.39 -10.07 -43.41
CA PHE A 69 -20.23 -11.25 -43.65
C PHE A 69 -20.81 -11.27 -45.05
N GLY A 70 -21.29 -10.14 -45.57
CA GLY A 70 -21.85 -10.05 -46.91
C GLY A 70 -20.88 -10.50 -48.01
N TYR A 71 -19.59 -10.12 -47.92
CA TYR A 71 -18.56 -10.59 -48.84
C TYR A 71 -18.16 -12.05 -48.59
N ALA A 72 -18.02 -12.46 -47.33
CA ALA A 72 -17.62 -13.83 -47.01
C ALA A 72 -18.68 -14.86 -47.43
N GLU A 73 -19.97 -14.52 -47.31
CA GLU A 73 -21.10 -15.35 -47.77
C GLU A 73 -21.13 -15.53 -49.31
N GLN A 74 -20.46 -14.64 -50.05
CA GLN A 74 -20.24 -14.79 -51.50
C GLN A 74 -19.02 -15.69 -51.82
N GLY A 75 -18.37 -16.27 -50.80
CA GLY A 75 -17.20 -17.12 -50.94
C GLY A 75 -15.86 -16.37 -50.97
N LYS A 76 -15.84 -15.06 -50.68
CA LYS A 76 -14.61 -14.27 -50.59
C LYS A 76 -13.87 -14.49 -49.27
N THR A 77 -12.56 -14.29 -49.31
CA THR A 77 -11.70 -14.17 -48.13
C THR A 77 -11.64 -12.70 -47.71
N VAL A 78 -12.05 -12.40 -46.49
CA VAL A 78 -12.20 -11.04 -45.99
C VAL A 78 -11.26 -10.81 -44.80
N CYS A 79 -10.52 -9.70 -44.79
CA CYS A 79 -9.75 -9.27 -43.63
C CYS A 79 -10.38 -8.03 -43.00
N VAL A 80 -10.92 -8.17 -41.80
CA VAL A 80 -11.42 -7.08 -40.98
C VAL A 80 -10.28 -6.57 -40.10
N ILE A 81 -9.79 -5.36 -40.38
CA ILE A 81 -8.65 -4.79 -39.65
C ILE A 81 -9.09 -3.95 -38.44
N SER A 82 -8.34 -4.05 -37.36
CA SER A 82 -8.48 -3.23 -36.14
C SER A 82 -7.12 -2.68 -35.73
N SER A 83 -7.05 -1.43 -35.28
CA SER A 83 -5.83 -0.88 -34.68
C SER A 83 -5.49 -1.61 -33.38
N GLY A 84 -4.21 -1.81 -33.11
CA GLY A 84 -3.74 -2.52 -31.92
C GLY A 84 -4.02 -4.02 -32.03
N ASP A 85 -4.70 -4.55 -31.02
CA ASP A 85 -5.17 -5.93 -30.99
C ASP A 85 -6.67 -6.00 -31.34
N ALA A 86 -7.07 -7.01 -32.10
CA ALA A 86 -8.46 -7.12 -32.56
C ALA A 86 -9.47 -7.48 -31.45
N GLY A 87 -9.00 -8.07 -30.35
CA GLY A 87 -9.79 -8.45 -29.19
C GLY A 87 -9.87 -7.37 -28.10
N ILE A 88 -8.98 -6.38 -28.09
CA ILE A 88 -8.95 -5.31 -27.09
C ILE A 88 -9.67 -4.08 -27.63
N TYR A 89 -10.95 -3.92 -27.28
CA TYR A 89 -11.82 -2.86 -27.79
C TYR A 89 -11.83 -2.75 -29.33
N GLY A 90 -11.62 -3.88 -30.01
CA GLY A 90 -11.59 -4.00 -31.47
C GLY A 90 -12.79 -4.78 -32.03
N MET A 91 -12.66 -5.23 -33.28
CA MET A 91 -13.76 -5.83 -34.04
C MET A 91 -14.08 -7.29 -33.67
N ALA A 92 -13.17 -8.03 -33.03
CA ALA A 92 -13.35 -9.47 -32.84
C ALA A 92 -14.61 -9.85 -32.04
N PRO A 93 -14.93 -9.21 -30.88
CA PRO A 93 -16.16 -9.52 -30.15
C PRO A 93 -17.41 -9.33 -31.01
N LEU A 94 -17.52 -8.20 -31.71
CA LEU A 94 -18.68 -7.87 -32.53
C LEU A 94 -18.86 -8.83 -33.73
N VAL A 95 -17.76 -9.24 -34.38
CA VAL A 95 -17.83 -10.19 -35.49
C VAL A 95 -18.31 -11.57 -35.00
N TRP A 96 -17.87 -12.01 -33.82
CA TRP A 96 -18.36 -13.25 -33.20
C TRP A 96 -19.82 -13.18 -32.77
N GLU A 97 -20.23 -12.08 -32.13
CA GLU A 97 -21.64 -11.85 -31.79
C GLU A 97 -22.52 -11.89 -33.04
N MET A 98 -22.10 -11.21 -34.11
CA MET A 98 -22.84 -11.20 -35.37
C MET A 98 -22.87 -12.57 -36.05
N LYS A 99 -21.80 -13.38 -36.02
CA LYS A 99 -21.82 -14.77 -36.53
C LYS A 99 -22.93 -15.57 -35.86
N ARG A 100 -23.01 -15.48 -34.53
CA ARG A 100 -23.98 -16.20 -33.72
C ARG A 100 -25.40 -15.76 -34.04
N GLU A 101 -25.68 -14.46 -34.02
CA GLU A 101 -27.02 -13.91 -34.29
C GLU A 101 -27.50 -14.24 -35.71
N ARG A 102 -26.58 -14.34 -36.68
CA ARG A 102 -26.91 -14.72 -38.07
C ARG A 102 -27.06 -16.22 -38.29
N GLY A 103 -26.55 -17.07 -37.41
CA GLY A 103 -26.39 -18.50 -37.69
C GLY A 103 -25.47 -18.77 -38.88
N SER A 104 -24.42 -17.96 -39.06
CA SER A 104 -23.53 -18.05 -40.21
C SER A 104 -22.47 -19.15 -40.04
N GLU A 105 -22.25 -19.95 -41.07
CA GLU A 105 -21.22 -21.02 -41.09
C GLU A 105 -19.83 -20.52 -41.50
N ILE A 106 -19.67 -19.23 -41.81
CA ILE A 106 -18.39 -18.64 -42.24
C ILE A 106 -17.28 -18.84 -41.20
N GLU A 107 -16.12 -19.34 -41.62
CA GLU A 107 -14.96 -19.50 -40.74
C GLU A 107 -14.45 -18.13 -40.27
N ILE A 108 -14.21 -17.98 -38.96
CA ILE A 108 -13.57 -16.80 -38.38
C ILE A 108 -12.22 -17.20 -37.80
N GLU A 109 -11.18 -16.45 -38.14
CA GLU A 109 -9.87 -16.54 -37.52
C GLU A 109 -9.46 -15.17 -36.95
N VAL A 110 -9.19 -15.11 -35.65
CA VAL A 110 -8.75 -13.88 -34.97
C VAL A 110 -7.24 -13.88 -34.90
N LEU A 111 -6.61 -12.83 -35.43
CA LEU A 111 -5.15 -12.67 -35.46
C LEU A 111 -4.72 -11.56 -34.49
N PRO A 112 -3.84 -11.87 -33.53
CA PRO A 112 -3.45 -10.90 -32.50
C PRO A 112 -2.54 -9.80 -33.07
N GLY A 113 -2.54 -8.66 -32.38
CA GLY A 113 -1.67 -7.52 -32.68
C GLY A 113 -1.07 -6.90 -31.42
N ILE A 114 -0.01 -6.09 -31.58
CA ILE A 114 0.55 -5.32 -30.48
C ILE A 114 -0.44 -4.22 -30.09
N SER A 115 -1.01 -4.29 -28.89
CA SER A 115 -1.97 -3.29 -28.43
C SER A 115 -1.28 -1.97 -28.04
N ALA A 116 -2.01 -0.87 -28.12
CA ALA A 116 -1.47 0.47 -27.90
C ALA A 116 -0.82 0.63 -26.51
N PHE A 117 -1.36 0.02 -25.45
CA PHE A 117 -0.75 0.05 -24.12
C PHE A 117 0.60 -0.68 -24.07
N GLN A 118 0.78 -1.76 -24.83
CA GLN A 118 2.05 -2.51 -24.85
C GLN A 118 3.14 -1.66 -25.51
N LYS A 119 2.80 -0.98 -26.60
CA LYS A 119 3.70 -0.04 -27.26
C LYS A 119 4.00 1.17 -26.38
N ALA A 120 2.98 1.77 -25.77
CA ALA A 120 3.17 2.87 -24.83
C ALA A 120 4.07 2.45 -23.64
N ALA A 121 3.84 1.27 -23.07
CA ALA A 121 4.64 0.76 -21.97
C ALA A 121 6.11 0.58 -22.35
N SER A 122 6.43 0.04 -23.54
CA SER A 122 7.82 -0.13 -23.97
C SER A 122 8.54 1.20 -24.21
N LEU A 123 7.82 2.25 -24.58
CA LEU A 123 8.35 3.62 -24.73
C LEU A 123 8.60 4.29 -23.38
N LEU A 124 7.68 4.07 -22.42
CA LEU A 124 7.73 4.62 -21.06
C LEU A 124 8.76 3.92 -20.17
N GLY A 125 9.15 2.68 -20.47
CA GLY A 125 10.12 1.91 -19.69
C GLY A 125 9.59 0.53 -19.34
N ALA A 126 9.27 0.31 -18.05
CA ALA A 126 8.70 -0.94 -17.56
C ALA A 126 7.50 -0.69 -16.61
N PRO A 127 6.47 0.06 -17.06
CA PRO A 127 5.35 0.46 -16.19
C PRO A 127 4.33 -0.66 -15.92
N VAL A 128 4.36 -1.77 -16.67
CA VAL A 128 3.42 -2.92 -16.53
C VAL A 128 4.12 -4.17 -16.00
N GLY A 129 5.07 -3.98 -15.08
CA GLY A 129 5.90 -5.04 -14.50
C GLY A 129 5.17 -5.93 -13.47
N HIS A 130 3.94 -5.57 -13.10
CA HIS A 130 3.09 -6.25 -12.11
C HIS A 130 1.66 -6.36 -12.65
N ASP A 131 0.75 -6.86 -11.80
CA ASP A 131 -0.70 -6.88 -12.05
C ASP A 131 -1.21 -5.54 -12.60
N PHE A 132 -1.87 -5.61 -13.74
CA PHE A 132 -2.41 -4.45 -14.42
C PHE A 132 -3.80 -4.73 -14.97
N CYS A 133 -4.56 -3.67 -15.23
CA CYS A 133 -5.84 -3.73 -15.90
C CYS A 133 -5.91 -2.70 -17.03
N VAL A 134 -6.88 -2.89 -17.92
CA VAL A 134 -7.16 -1.96 -19.02
C VAL A 134 -8.60 -1.48 -18.90
N ILE A 135 -8.81 -0.18 -18.91
CA ILE A 135 -10.13 0.46 -18.78
C ILE A 135 -10.34 1.44 -19.93
N SER A 136 -11.46 1.29 -20.63
CA SER A 136 -11.96 2.29 -21.58
C SER A 136 -12.82 3.32 -20.84
N LEU A 137 -12.59 4.62 -21.09
CA LEU A 137 -13.46 5.69 -20.59
C LEU A 137 -14.63 6.02 -21.52
N SER A 138 -14.83 5.23 -22.58
CA SER A 138 -15.98 5.41 -23.47
C SER A 138 -17.25 4.87 -22.83
N ASP A 139 -18.15 5.76 -22.48
CA ASP A 139 -19.48 5.51 -21.92
C ASP A 139 -20.59 5.31 -22.97
N LEU A 140 -20.25 5.35 -24.26
CA LEU A 140 -21.22 5.22 -25.37
C LEU A 140 -22.14 4.00 -25.27
N MET A 141 -21.57 2.83 -24.92
CA MET A 141 -22.31 1.57 -24.78
C MET A 141 -22.19 0.97 -23.37
N THR A 142 -21.56 1.69 -22.44
CA THR A 142 -21.33 1.23 -21.06
C THR A 142 -21.70 2.35 -20.10
N PRO A 143 -22.71 2.18 -19.24
CA PRO A 143 -23.08 3.19 -18.25
C PRO A 143 -21.89 3.63 -17.40
N TRP A 144 -21.78 4.93 -17.15
CA TRP A 144 -20.66 5.53 -16.43
C TRP A 144 -20.46 4.91 -15.05
N GLU A 145 -21.54 4.60 -14.33
CA GLU A 145 -21.51 4.01 -12.98
C GLU A 145 -20.75 2.67 -12.97
N LYS A 146 -20.79 1.93 -14.08
CA LYS A 146 -20.03 0.67 -14.23
C LYS A 146 -18.56 0.94 -14.52
N ILE A 147 -18.23 1.99 -15.27
CA ILE A 147 -16.86 2.40 -15.54
C ILE A 147 -16.22 2.92 -14.25
N GLU A 148 -16.91 3.80 -13.53
CA GLU A 148 -16.48 4.35 -12.25
C GLU A 148 -16.21 3.24 -11.22
N LYS A 149 -17.12 2.27 -11.08
CA LYS A 149 -16.88 1.10 -10.22
C LYS A 149 -15.60 0.32 -10.58
N ARG A 150 -15.26 0.22 -11.88
CA ARG A 150 -13.99 -0.43 -12.31
C ARG A 150 -12.78 0.43 -11.96
N ILE A 151 -12.89 1.74 -12.09
CA ILE A 151 -11.84 2.69 -11.70
C ILE A 151 -11.59 2.61 -10.19
N GLU A 152 -12.64 2.67 -9.37
CA GLU A 152 -12.56 2.51 -7.92
C GLU A 152 -11.92 1.17 -7.53
N ALA A 153 -12.33 0.07 -8.18
CA ALA A 153 -11.76 -1.25 -7.91
C ALA A 153 -10.28 -1.33 -8.30
N ALA A 154 -9.88 -0.78 -9.45
CA ALA A 154 -8.50 -0.74 -9.89
C ALA A 154 -7.62 0.10 -8.94
N ALA A 155 -8.14 1.25 -8.50
CA ALA A 155 -7.51 2.09 -7.50
C ALA A 155 -7.40 1.37 -6.15
N ALA A 156 -8.48 0.81 -5.61
CA ALA A 156 -8.45 0.14 -4.30
C ALA A 156 -7.52 -1.09 -4.28
N ALA A 157 -7.47 -1.87 -5.37
CA ALA A 157 -6.71 -3.12 -5.43
C ALA A 157 -5.26 -2.98 -5.92
N ASP A 158 -4.72 -1.76 -5.93
CA ASP A 158 -3.32 -1.48 -6.33
C ASP A 158 -2.92 -1.87 -7.76
N PHE A 159 -3.86 -1.89 -8.72
CA PHE A 159 -3.56 -2.21 -10.11
C PHE A 159 -2.87 -1.06 -10.83
N ILE A 160 -1.87 -1.40 -11.65
CA ILE A 160 -1.42 -0.55 -12.75
C ILE A 160 -2.58 -0.43 -13.73
N THR A 161 -2.89 0.77 -14.24
CA THR A 161 -4.08 0.98 -15.07
C THR A 161 -3.73 1.63 -16.40
N ALA A 162 -3.96 0.92 -17.50
CA ALA A 162 -3.91 1.47 -18.84
C ALA A 162 -5.30 2.01 -19.24
N VAL A 163 -5.36 3.25 -19.69
CA VAL A 163 -6.60 3.94 -20.03
C VAL A 163 -6.72 4.08 -21.54
N TYR A 164 -7.82 3.53 -22.07
CA TYR A 164 -8.21 3.62 -23.47
C TYR A 164 -9.34 4.63 -23.65
N ASN A 165 -9.43 5.18 -24.85
CA ASN A 165 -10.44 6.16 -25.24
C ASN A 165 -10.56 7.32 -24.23
N PRO A 166 -9.43 7.89 -23.77
CA PRO A 166 -9.41 8.72 -22.56
C PRO A 166 -10.17 10.04 -22.71
N LYS A 167 -10.24 10.59 -23.93
CA LYS A 167 -10.92 11.85 -24.23
C LYS A 167 -11.53 11.86 -25.63
N SER A 168 -12.59 12.65 -25.81
CA SER A 168 -13.15 13.06 -27.11
C SER A 168 -13.97 14.34 -26.92
N GLU A 169 -14.55 14.92 -27.98
CA GLU A 169 -15.43 16.11 -27.85
C GLU A 169 -16.57 15.92 -26.84
N GLY A 170 -17.21 14.73 -26.83
CA GLY A 170 -18.28 14.42 -25.88
C GLY A 170 -17.79 13.86 -24.54
N ARG A 171 -16.50 13.49 -24.44
CA ARG A 171 -15.89 12.88 -23.25
C ARG A 171 -14.75 13.75 -22.75
N TYR A 172 -15.08 14.84 -22.08
CA TYR A 172 -14.11 15.82 -21.61
C TYR A 172 -13.86 15.76 -20.09
N TRP A 173 -14.74 15.12 -19.31
CA TRP A 173 -14.72 15.14 -17.84
C TRP A 173 -14.33 13.80 -17.20
N GLN A 174 -14.47 12.69 -17.91
CA GLN A 174 -14.27 11.33 -17.38
C GLN A 174 -12.84 11.11 -16.86
N LEU A 175 -11.84 11.66 -17.57
CA LEU A 175 -10.44 11.54 -17.18
C LEU A 175 -10.11 12.35 -15.91
N TYR A 176 -10.78 13.49 -15.70
CA TYR A 176 -10.71 14.23 -14.44
C TYR A 176 -11.27 13.40 -13.28
N ARG A 177 -12.42 12.76 -13.49
CA ARG A 177 -13.03 11.90 -12.47
C ARG A 177 -12.15 10.69 -12.15
N LEU A 178 -11.51 10.10 -13.16
CA LEU A 178 -10.51 9.04 -12.94
C LEU A 178 -9.35 9.54 -12.06
N LYS A 179 -8.77 10.70 -12.40
CA LYS A 179 -7.68 11.29 -11.61
C LYS A 179 -8.09 11.53 -10.16
N GLU A 180 -9.28 12.07 -9.93
CA GLU A 180 -9.83 12.31 -8.58
C GLU A 180 -9.92 11.01 -7.76
N ILE A 181 -10.49 9.95 -8.32
CA ILE A 181 -10.64 8.66 -7.63
C ILE A 181 -9.27 8.06 -7.31
N PHE A 182 -8.32 8.11 -8.24
CA PHE A 182 -6.97 7.63 -7.99
C PHE A 182 -6.27 8.43 -6.88
N LEU A 183 -6.43 9.76 -6.83
CA LEU A 183 -5.85 10.61 -5.77
C LEU A 183 -6.40 10.30 -4.36
N GLN A 184 -7.59 9.71 -4.25
CA GLN A 184 -8.12 9.25 -2.96
C GLN A 184 -7.44 7.98 -2.44
N GLN A 185 -6.79 7.19 -3.31
CA GLN A 185 -6.25 5.86 -3.00
C GLN A 185 -4.74 5.73 -3.32
N ARG A 186 -4.14 6.76 -3.91
CA ARG A 186 -2.73 6.79 -4.32
C ARG A 186 -2.07 8.09 -3.89
N ALA A 187 -0.78 7.99 -3.61
CA ALA A 187 0.03 9.18 -3.35
C ALA A 187 0.13 10.05 -4.61
N GLY A 188 0.11 11.38 -4.44
CA GLY A 188 0.19 12.33 -5.55
C GLY A 188 1.46 12.20 -6.40
N ASN A 189 2.56 11.68 -5.82
CA ASN A 189 3.81 11.42 -6.54
C ASN A 189 3.81 10.10 -7.35
N THR A 190 2.71 9.35 -7.37
CA THR A 190 2.60 8.11 -8.17
C THR A 190 2.85 8.43 -9.64
N PRO A 191 3.76 7.73 -10.34
CA PRO A 191 4.03 8.01 -11.74
C PRO A 191 2.82 7.82 -12.64
N VAL A 192 2.62 8.77 -13.55
CA VAL A 192 1.68 8.67 -14.67
C VAL A 192 2.46 8.88 -15.95
N GLY A 193 2.40 7.92 -16.87
CA GLY A 193 2.97 8.03 -18.19
C GLY A 193 1.88 8.13 -19.24
N TYR A 194 2.05 8.95 -20.26
CA TYR A 194 1.13 8.94 -21.40
C TYR A 194 1.88 9.10 -22.71
N VAL A 195 1.38 8.42 -23.74
CA VAL A 195 2.00 8.39 -25.06
C VAL A 195 0.95 8.73 -26.11
N ARG A 196 1.17 9.84 -26.81
CA ARG A 196 0.38 10.25 -27.96
C ARG A 196 0.97 9.61 -29.22
N GLN A 197 0.12 9.09 -30.12
CA GLN A 197 0.52 8.54 -31.41
C GLN A 197 1.62 7.46 -31.31
N ALA A 198 1.50 6.56 -30.33
CA ALA A 198 2.48 5.49 -30.08
C ALA A 198 2.79 4.68 -31.36
N GLY A 199 4.07 4.61 -31.74
CA GLY A 199 4.52 3.91 -32.95
C GLY A 199 4.26 4.63 -34.27
N ARG A 200 3.87 5.91 -34.25
CA ARG A 200 3.57 6.71 -35.45
C ARG A 200 4.48 7.96 -35.52
N PRO A 201 4.53 8.69 -36.65
CA PRO A 201 5.45 9.83 -36.83
C PRO A 201 5.32 10.96 -35.78
N GLU A 202 4.11 11.24 -35.29
CA GLU A 202 3.85 12.27 -34.27
C GLU A 202 3.95 11.75 -32.82
N GLN A 203 4.75 10.71 -32.59
CA GLN A 203 4.85 10.08 -31.27
C GLN A 203 5.43 11.05 -30.23
N GLU A 204 4.69 11.26 -29.14
CA GLU A 204 5.15 12.02 -27.98
C GLU A 204 5.02 11.18 -26.71
N VAL A 205 6.06 11.20 -25.89
CA VAL A 205 6.16 10.39 -24.66
C VAL A 205 6.36 11.33 -23.48
N THR A 206 5.44 11.28 -22.52
CA THR A 206 5.52 12.09 -21.31
C THR A 206 5.44 11.20 -20.07
N VAL A 207 6.27 11.50 -19.07
CA VAL A 207 6.20 10.94 -17.72
C VAL A 207 6.03 12.09 -16.74
N THR A 208 5.00 12.00 -15.90
CA THR A 208 4.64 12.98 -14.88
C THR A 208 4.20 12.25 -13.61
N THR A 209 3.64 12.98 -12.64
CA THR A 209 3.04 12.43 -11.42
C THR A 209 1.52 12.49 -11.48
N LEU A 210 0.84 11.71 -10.65
CA LEU A 210 -0.62 11.73 -10.55
C LEU A 210 -1.16 13.11 -10.14
N ALA A 211 -0.47 13.82 -9.25
CA ALA A 211 -0.82 15.18 -8.85
C ALA A 211 -0.71 16.16 -10.04
N ASP A 212 0.39 16.07 -10.79
CA ASP A 212 0.73 17.01 -11.87
C ASP A 212 0.13 16.61 -13.24
N PHE A 213 -0.47 15.42 -13.34
CA PHE A 213 -1.09 14.94 -14.56
C PHE A 213 -2.26 15.84 -14.99
N ASP A 214 -2.14 16.53 -16.12
CA ASP A 214 -3.17 17.41 -16.66
C ASP A 214 -4.01 16.70 -17.74
N PRO A 215 -5.30 16.39 -17.48
CA PRO A 215 -6.20 15.80 -18.47
C PRO A 215 -6.42 16.66 -19.73
N GLU A 216 -6.08 17.96 -19.72
CA GLU A 216 -6.18 18.80 -20.92
C GLU A 216 -5.15 18.46 -22.00
N GLN A 217 -4.01 17.87 -21.62
CA GLN A 217 -2.94 17.50 -22.56
C GLN A 217 -3.24 16.22 -23.35
N ILE A 218 -4.38 15.58 -23.09
CA ILE A 218 -4.72 14.25 -23.60
C ILE A 218 -5.77 14.35 -24.70
N ASP A 219 -5.54 13.65 -25.81
CA ASP A 219 -6.46 13.54 -26.93
C ASP A 219 -6.92 12.09 -27.19
N MET A 220 -7.66 11.87 -28.26
CA MET A 220 -8.16 10.53 -28.63
C MET A 220 -7.07 9.56 -29.13
N PHE A 221 -5.87 10.06 -29.45
CA PHE A 221 -4.73 9.27 -29.92
C PHE A 221 -3.69 9.00 -28.82
N THR A 222 -4.06 9.27 -27.57
CA THR A 222 -3.20 9.13 -26.41
C THR A 222 -3.60 7.90 -25.60
N VAL A 223 -2.61 7.14 -25.14
CA VAL A 223 -2.78 6.08 -24.13
C VAL A 223 -2.14 6.57 -22.83
N VAL A 224 -2.89 6.46 -21.73
CA VAL A 224 -2.40 6.84 -20.39
C VAL A 224 -2.15 5.57 -19.57
N LEU A 225 -1.05 5.52 -18.84
CA LEU A 225 -0.69 4.47 -17.90
C LEU A 225 -0.49 5.09 -16.51
N LEU A 226 -1.29 4.65 -15.56
CA LEU A 226 -1.15 4.99 -14.14
C LEU A 226 -0.39 3.88 -13.42
N GLY A 227 0.66 4.26 -12.69
CA GLY A 227 1.42 3.34 -11.87
C GLY A 227 0.65 2.87 -10.64
N ASN A 228 1.12 1.77 -10.05
CA ASN A 228 0.69 1.35 -8.72
C ASN A 228 1.52 2.01 -7.61
N SER A 229 1.24 1.68 -6.34
CA SER A 229 1.92 2.22 -5.16
C SER A 229 3.44 1.99 -5.12
N GLN A 230 3.95 1.02 -5.89
CA GLN A 230 5.38 0.67 -5.94
C GLN A 230 6.09 1.28 -7.15
N SER A 231 5.35 1.91 -8.05
CA SER A 231 5.90 2.48 -9.29
C SER A 231 6.69 3.75 -8.98
N TYR A 232 7.82 3.93 -9.66
CA TYR A 232 8.66 5.13 -9.52
C TYR A 232 9.19 5.59 -10.88
N ASN A 233 9.59 6.86 -10.95
CA ASN A 233 10.30 7.42 -12.10
C ASN A 233 11.81 7.39 -11.83
N TRP A 234 12.59 6.91 -12.78
CA TRP A 234 14.05 6.97 -12.76
C TRP A 234 14.58 7.20 -14.17
N GLU A 235 15.44 8.21 -14.35
CA GLU A 235 15.99 8.61 -15.66
C GLU A 235 14.92 8.85 -16.74
N GLY A 236 13.77 9.44 -16.35
CA GLY A 236 12.66 9.70 -17.26
C GLY A 236 11.91 8.43 -17.69
N LYS A 237 12.16 7.29 -17.04
CA LYS A 237 11.47 6.03 -17.27
C LYS A 237 10.56 5.69 -16.11
N MET A 238 9.37 5.21 -16.44
CA MET A 238 8.42 4.69 -15.48
C MET A 238 8.71 3.20 -15.22
N ILE A 239 8.96 2.85 -13.96
CA ILE A 239 9.37 1.52 -13.55
C ILE A 239 8.45 1.02 -12.44
N THR A 240 7.86 -0.15 -12.64
CA THR A 240 7.24 -0.91 -11.55
C THR A 240 8.14 -2.08 -11.19
N PRO A 241 8.67 -2.14 -9.95
CA PRO A 241 9.64 -3.16 -9.58
C PRO A 241 9.01 -4.55 -9.52
N ARG A 242 9.77 -5.58 -9.91
CA ARG A 242 9.41 -7.00 -9.73
C ARG A 242 9.64 -7.53 -8.31
N GLY A 243 10.04 -6.68 -7.37
CA GLY A 243 10.29 -7.05 -5.97
C GLY A 243 11.68 -7.63 -5.64
N TYR A 244 12.47 -8.14 -6.61
CA TYR A 244 13.78 -8.76 -6.33
C TYR A 244 14.77 -7.84 -5.61
N TYR A 245 14.94 -6.61 -6.08
CA TYR A 245 15.88 -5.67 -5.46
C TYR A 245 15.35 -5.07 -4.16
N GLN A 246 14.02 -5.01 -3.97
CA GLN A 246 13.42 -4.65 -2.69
C GLN A 246 13.71 -5.74 -1.65
N LYS A 247 13.55 -7.01 -2.03
CA LYS A 247 14.00 -8.15 -1.22
C LYS A 247 15.49 -8.04 -0.87
N MET A 248 16.35 -7.75 -1.84
CA MET A 248 17.78 -7.58 -1.58
C MET A 248 18.10 -6.39 -0.66
N LYS A 249 17.43 -5.24 -0.85
CA LYS A 249 17.58 -4.05 0.02
C LYS A 249 16.99 -4.25 1.42
N HIS A 250 16.04 -5.17 1.57
CA HIS A 250 15.42 -5.54 2.85
C HIS A 250 16.03 -6.80 3.47
N GLY A 251 17.16 -7.31 2.95
CA GLY A 251 17.94 -8.39 3.56
C GLY A 251 17.56 -9.81 3.16
N ASP A 252 16.51 -10.01 2.36
CA ASP A 252 16.05 -11.31 1.84
C ASP A 252 17.03 -11.94 0.82
N GLY A 253 18.01 -11.16 0.37
CA GLY A 253 18.98 -11.53 -0.67
C GLY A 253 20.44 -11.61 -0.22
N GLY A 254 20.70 -11.83 1.08
CA GLY A 254 22.03 -12.26 1.53
C GLY A 254 22.85 -11.28 2.38
N PHE A 255 22.21 -10.35 3.11
CA PHE A 255 22.83 -9.78 4.32
C PHE A 255 21.79 -9.61 5.44
N VAL A 256 21.92 -10.51 6.41
CA VAL A 256 21.43 -10.59 7.80
C VAL A 256 20.46 -9.48 8.26
N SER A 257 19.15 -9.72 8.14
CA SER A 257 18.21 -9.36 9.21
C SER A 257 17.49 -10.65 9.65
N LYS A 258 17.31 -10.85 10.96
CA LYS A 258 16.64 -12.05 11.46
C LYS A 258 15.18 -12.02 11.00
N PRO A 259 14.58 -13.12 10.50
CA PRO A 259 13.19 -13.13 10.01
C PRO A 259 12.15 -12.51 10.96
N GLY A 260 12.37 -12.60 12.27
CA GLY A 260 11.50 -11.96 13.27
C GLY A 260 11.52 -10.43 13.24
N GLN A 261 12.65 -9.82 12.91
CA GLN A 261 12.80 -8.36 12.82
C GLN A 261 12.04 -7.80 11.63
N GLU A 262 12.10 -8.48 10.49
CA GLU A 262 11.40 -8.09 9.27
C GLU A 262 9.87 -8.13 9.45
N ILE A 263 9.36 -9.18 10.09
CA ILE A 263 7.93 -9.29 10.43
C ILE A 263 7.51 -8.09 11.28
N MET A 264 8.33 -7.72 12.28
CA MET A 264 8.03 -6.59 13.16
C MET A 264 8.08 -5.25 12.41
N ILE A 265 9.05 -5.02 11.53
CA ILE A 265 9.12 -3.83 10.65
C ILE A 265 7.86 -3.74 9.79
N ARG A 266 7.44 -4.85 9.18
CA ARG A 266 6.22 -4.89 8.36
C ARG A 266 4.98 -4.58 9.20
N SER A 267 4.84 -5.19 10.38
CA SER A 267 3.75 -4.87 11.30
C SER A 267 3.71 -3.39 11.67
N PHE A 268 4.86 -2.76 11.93
CA PHE A 268 4.92 -1.34 12.31
C PHE A 268 4.51 -0.43 11.16
N ARG A 269 4.90 -0.77 9.92
CA ARG A 269 4.46 -0.04 8.73
C ARG A 269 2.95 -0.15 8.53
N THR A 270 2.38 -1.35 8.69
CA THR A 270 0.93 -1.57 8.61
C THR A 270 0.19 -0.79 9.69
N ILE A 271 0.65 -0.84 10.94
CA ILE A 271 0.06 -0.07 12.04
C ILE A 271 0.12 1.42 11.72
N ALA A 272 1.28 1.93 11.28
CA ALA A 272 1.45 3.35 10.97
C ALA A 272 0.54 3.84 9.84
N SER A 273 0.24 3.01 8.83
CA SER A 273 -0.70 3.35 7.76
C SER A 273 -2.17 3.37 8.18
N GLU A 274 -2.51 2.70 9.29
CA GLU A 274 -3.88 2.59 9.80
C GLU A 274 -4.19 3.53 10.98
N LEU A 275 -3.19 4.29 11.47
CA LEU A 275 -3.39 5.31 12.52
C LEU A 275 -4.36 6.41 12.05
N LYS A 276 -5.23 6.87 12.96
CA LYS A 276 -6.14 7.99 12.67
C LYS A 276 -5.41 9.33 12.65
N HIS A 277 -4.37 9.47 13.46
CA HIS A 277 -3.53 10.66 13.60
C HIS A 277 -2.07 10.29 13.28
N PRO A 278 -1.63 10.43 12.02
CA PRO A 278 -0.28 10.00 11.61
C PRO A 278 0.85 10.93 12.14
N ASP A 279 0.52 12.19 12.42
CA ASP A 279 1.44 13.27 12.80
C ASP A 279 1.74 13.30 14.31
N ILE A 280 2.08 12.15 14.88
CA ILE A 280 2.47 12.01 16.28
C ILE A 280 3.99 12.20 16.41
N PRO A 281 4.49 12.98 17.39
CA PRO A 281 5.92 13.13 17.65
C PRO A 281 6.61 11.78 17.84
N LEU A 282 7.85 11.64 17.35
CA LEU A 282 8.58 10.37 17.34
C LEU A 282 8.72 9.75 18.75
N ASP A 283 8.98 10.59 19.75
CA ASP A 283 9.02 10.23 21.18
C ASP A 283 7.82 9.38 21.59
N ARG A 284 6.61 9.85 21.27
CA ARG A 284 5.34 9.17 21.55
C ARG A 284 5.03 8.06 20.56
N LYS A 285 5.28 8.30 19.27
CA LYS A 285 4.93 7.39 18.17
C LYS A 285 5.62 6.04 18.32
N TRP A 286 6.88 6.02 18.73
CA TRP A 286 7.66 4.79 18.89
C TRP A 286 7.01 3.81 19.86
N VAL A 287 6.64 4.28 21.04
CA VAL A 287 6.02 3.45 22.07
C VAL A 287 4.58 3.11 21.70
N LEU A 288 3.83 4.05 21.09
CA LEU A 288 2.48 3.78 20.63
C LEU A 288 2.43 2.60 19.63
N LEU A 289 3.31 2.58 18.63
CA LEU A 289 3.39 1.49 17.65
C LEU A 289 3.65 0.14 18.35
N HIS A 290 4.56 0.10 19.32
CA HIS A 290 4.80 -1.10 20.13
C HIS A 290 3.55 -1.52 20.91
N THR A 291 2.84 -0.59 21.54
CA THR A 291 1.62 -0.93 22.30
C THR A 291 0.53 -1.50 21.40
N ILE A 292 0.28 -0.91 20.23
CA ILE A 292 -0.69 -1.44 19.25
C ILE A 292 -0.24 -2.81 18.74
N HIS A 293 1.05 -2.99 18.42
CA HIS A 293 1.58 -4.26 17.97
C HIS A 293 1.38 -5.39 19.00
N THR A 294 1.62 -5.09 20.27
CA THR A 294 1.47 -6.08 21.35
C THR A 294 0.00 -6.45 21.61
N THR A 295 -0.94 -5.53 21.39
CA THR A 295 -2.37 -5.76 21.71
C THR A 295 -3.24 -6.04 20.49
N ALA A 296 -2.75 -5.80 19.28
CA ALA A 296 -3.53 -5.71 18.05
C ALA A 296 -4.78 -4.81 18.21
N ASP A 297 -4.63 -3.68 18.93
CA ASP A 297 -5.76 -2.84 19.35
C ASP A 297 -5.47 -1.36 19.08
N PHE A 298 -6.09 -0.80 18.04
CA PHE A 298 -5.96 0.62 17.69
C PHE A 298 -6.64 1.57 18.69
N ASP A 299 -7.44 1.07 19.64
CA ASP A 299 -7.95 1.89 20.76
C ASP A 299 -6.80 2.43 21.64
N MET A 300 -5.58 1.88 21.51
CA MET A 300 -4.39 2.44 22.16
C MET A 300 -4.08 3.86 21.70
N GLU A 301 -4.47 4.26 20.48
CA GLU A 301 -4.28 5.64 20.00
C GLU A 301 -5.01 6.67 20.90
N ASN A 302 -6.19 6.30 21.44
CA ASN A 302 -6.96 7.14 22.34
C ASN A 302 -6.52 7.04 23.80
N ARG A 303 -5.87 5.93 24.17
CA ARG A 303 -5.54 5.62 25.57
C ARG A 303 -4.09 5.90 25.93
N PHE A 304 -3.19 5.85 24.97
CA PHE A 304 -1.78 6.04 25.20
C PHE A 304 -1.52 7.50 25.53
N TYR A 305 -1.10 7.77 26.76
CA TYR A 305 -0.69 9.08 27.23
C TYR A 305 0.80 9.03 27.58
N ALA A 306 1.57 10.02 27.12
CA ALA A 306 2.94 10.26 27.56
C ALA A 306 3.11 11.78 27.69
N ASP A 307 3.84 12.22 28.71
CA ASP A 307 4.30 13.61 28.75
C ASP A 307 5.26 13.87 27.58
N GLU A 308 5.45 15.13 27.22
CA GLU A 308 6.42 15.54 26.20
C GLU A 308 7.85 15.12 26.62
N GLU A 309 8.59 14.52 25.69
CA GLU A 309 9.96 13.99 25.89
C GLU A 309 10.07 12.91 27.00
N ALA A 310 8.95 12.31 27.43
CA ALA A 310 8.99 11.31 28.49
C ALA A 310 9.80 10.07 28.09
N VAL A 311 9.72 9.66 26.82
CA VAL A 311 10.41 8.44 26.36
C VAL A 311 11.92 8.70 26.25
N ASP A 312 12.31 9.79 25.59
CA ASP A 312 13.71 10.22 25.46
C ASP A 312 14.37 10.46 26.83
N SER A 313 13.72 11.21 27.74
CA SER A 313 14.28 11.51 29.06
C SER A 313 14.52 10.26 29.91
N ILE A 314 13.57 9.32 29.92
CA ILE A 314 13.71 8.04 30.63
C ILE A 314 14.82 7.21 29.97
N TYR A 315 14.84 7.13 28.64
CA TYR A 315 15.89 6.41 27.91
C TYR A 315 17.29 6.95 28.22
N ARG A 316 17.48 8.27 28.20
CA ARG A 316 18.76 8.92 28.55
C ARG A 316 19.17 8.67 29.99
N ALA A 317 18.22 8.68 30.93
CA ALA A 317 18.53 8.38 32.33
C ALA A 317 19.04 6.94 32.54
N LEU A 318 18.47 5.98 31.81
CA LEU A 318 18.87 4.57 31.87
C LEU A 318 20.16 4.30 31.08
N SER A 319 20.24 4.74 29.82
CA SER A 319 21.40 4.53 28.95
C SER A 319 22.64 5.32 29.39
N GLY A 320 22.46 6.49 29.98
CA GLY A 320 23.54 7.30 30.55
C GLY A 320 24.07 6.79 31.89
N GLY A 321 23.50 5.71 32.44
CA GLY A 321 23.94 5.08 33.69
C GLY A 321 23.59 5.87 34.97
N LYS A 322 22.77 6.93 34.87
CA LYS A 322 22.27 7.71 36.02
C LYS A 322 21.45 6.83 36.95
N VAL A 323 20.67 5.91 36.37
CA VAL A 323 19.86 4.93 37.09
C VAL A 323 20.10 3.56 36.49
N LYS A 324 20.29 2.56 37.37
CA LYS A 324 20.53 1.16 36.97
C LYS A 324 19.39 0.21 37.28
N THR A 325 18.38 0.67 38.00
CA THR A 325 17.31 -0.19 38.52
C THR A 325 15.97 0.15 37.88
N ILE A 326 15.26 -0.88 37.42
CA ILE A 326 13.85 -0.83 37.04
C ILE A 326 13.07 -1.62 38.09
N VAL A 327 12.08 -1.00 38.71
CA VAL A 327 11.23 -1.65 39.72
C VAL A 327 9.86 -1.94 39.13
N THR A 328 9.40 -3.19 39.22
CA THR A 328 8.05 -3.59 38.79
C THR A 328 7.16 -3.95 39.98
N ASP A 329 5.86 -3.73 39.83
CA ASP A 329 4.85 -4.07 40.85
C ASP A 329 4.59 -5.57 40.96
N VAL A 330 4.72 -6.31 39.85
CA VAL A 330 4.53 -7.76 39.78
C VAL A 330 5.62 -8.44 38.94
N THR A 331 5.87 -9.71 39.22
CA THR A 331 6.90 -10.52 38.55
C THR A 331 6.61 -10.70 37.06
N MET A 332 5.34 -10.75 36.65
CA MET A 332 4.98 -10.90 35.23
C MET A 332 5.47 -9.73 34.37
N ALA A 333 5.44 -8.49 34.90
CA ALA A 333 5.97 -7.34 34.20
C ALA A 333 7.50 -7.42 34.11
N ALA A 334 8.18 -7.83 35.19
CA ALA A 334 9.63 -8.05 35.18
C ALA A 334 10.06 -9.09 34.13
N SER A 335 9.37 -10.24 34.08
CA SER A 335 9.68 -11.31 33.14
C SER A 335 9.46 -10.93 31.67
N GLY A 336 8.64 -9.92 31.40
CA GLY A 336 8.39 -9.42 30.05
C GLY A 336 9.44 -8.43 29.54
N ILE A 337 10.33 -7.93 30.40
CA ILE A 337 11.41 -7.00 30.01
C ILE A 337 12.56 -7.82 29.42
N ARG A 338 13.04 -7.42 28.24
CA ARG A 338 14.01 -8.18 27.44
C ARG A 338 15.37 -8.24 28.12
N LYS A 339 15.86 -9.46 28.41
CA LYS A 339 17.19 -9.69 29.01
C LYS A 339 18.32 -9.06 28.20
N GLY A 340 18.30 -9.20 26.87
CA GLY A 340 19.32 -8.61 25.99
C GLY A 340 19.40 -7.09 26.11
N ALA A 341 18.26 -6.40 26.27
CA ALA A 341 18.23 -4.95 26.48
C ALA A 341 18.82 -4.56 27.85
N LEU A 342 18.53 -5.35 28.89
CA LEU A 342 19.06 -5.14 30.24
C LEU A 342 20.57 -5.34 30.28
N GLU A 343 21.08 -6.43 29.69
CA GLU A 343 22.52 -6.73 29.61
C GLU A 343 23.26 -5.63 28.84
N ARG A 344 22.72 -5.22 27.68
CA ARG A 344 23.29 -4.17 26.84
C ARG A 344 23.43 -2.83 27.56
N LEU A 345 22.46 -2.48 28.39
CA LEU A 345 22.42 -1.20 29.11
C LEU A 345 22.95 -1.29 30.55
N GLY A 346 23.34 -2.48 31.01
CA GLY A 346 23.81 -2.70 32.38
C GLY A 346 22.74 -2.44 33.45
N LEU A 347 21.48 -2.77 33.16
CA LEU A 347 20.32 -2.53 34.01
C LEU A 347 19.89 -3.79 34.78
N GLU A 348 19.32 -3.59 35.96
CA GLU A 348 18.72 -4.63 36.78
C GLU A 348 17.20 -4.40 36.93
N VAL A 349 16.41 -5.47 36.79
CA VAL A 349 14.97 -5.43 37.06
C VAL A 349 14.68 -6.08 38.40
N LYS A 350 13.99 -5.37 39.29
CA LYS A 350 13.60 -5.84 40.63
C LYS A 350 12.10 -5.87 40.82
N CYS A 351 11.62 -6.95 41.44
CA CYS A 351 10.24 -7.09 41.90
C CYS A 351 10.27 -7.56 43.36
N TYR A 352 9.87 -6.69 44.29
CA TYR A 352 9.92 -6.97 45.72
C TYR A 352 8.71 -7.78 46.22
N LEU A 353 7.76 -8.14 45.35
CA LEU A 353 6.51 -8.81 45.74
C LEU A 353 6.72 -10.11 46.54
N ALA A 354 7.83 -10.82 46.26
CA ALA A 354 8.20 -12.07 46.92
C ALA A 354 9.29 -11.90 47.99
N ASP A 355 9.72 -10.67 48.30
CA ASP A 355 10.70 -10.40 49.35
C ASP A 355 10.11 -10.78 50.73
N PRO A 356 10.81 -11.56 51.57
CA PRO A 356 10.31 -11.94 52.89
C PRO A 356 9.91 -10.74 53.77
N ARG A 357 10.62 -9.61 53.66
CA ARG A 357 10.34 -8.37 54.42
C ARG A 357 8.99 -7.76 54.05
N VAL A 358 8.52 -7.99 52.83
CA VAL A 358 7.26 -7.44 52.31
C VAL A 358 6.05 -8.12 52.94
N ALA A 359 6.10 -9.42 53.20
CA ALA A 359 5.01 -10.14 53.85
C ALA A 359 4.78 -9.64 55.28
N GLU A 360 5.87 -9.46 56.04
CA GLU A 360 5.81 -8.92 57.39
C GLU A 360 5.29 -7.47 57.39
N MET A 361 5.83 -6.62 56.51
CA MET A 361 5.40 -5.21 56.40
C MET A 361 3.92 -5.09 56.03
N ALA A 362 3.45 -5.88 55.06
CA ALA A 362 2.06 -5.87 54.62
C ALA A 362 1.09 -6.20 55.75
N SER A 363 1.41 -7.24 56.55
CA SER A 363 0.62 -7.62 57.72
C SER A 363 0.65 -6.55 58.80
N ARG A 364 1.85 -6.10 59.21
CA ARG A 364 2.04 -5.11 60.28
C ARG A 364 1.36 -3.78 59.99
N MET A 365 1.36 -3.35 58.73
CA MET A 365 0.83 -2.04 58.32
C MET A 365 -0.59 -2.12 57.73
N ASN A 366 -1.18 -3.31 57.63
CA ASN A 366 -2.48 -3.56 57.00
C ASN A 366 -2.60 -2.96 55.59
N ILE A 367 -1.62 -3.26 54.73
CA ILE A 367 -1.56 -2.82 53.32
C ILE A 367 -1.35 -4.02 52.39
N THR A 368 -1.54 -3.85 51.08
CA THR A 368 -1.26 -4.95 50.14
C THR A 368 0.23 -5.26 50.06
N ARG A 369 0.58 -6.51 49.71
CA ARG A 369 1.98 -6.89 49.47
C ARG A 369 2.64 -6.03 48.38
N THR A 370 1.89 -5.64 47.36
CA THR A 370 2.40 -4.76 46.31
C THR A 370 2.69 -3.34 46.84
N GLN A 371 1.88 -2.79 47.75
CA GLN A 371 2.20 -1.51 48.41
C GLN A 371 3.45 -1.62 49.30
N ALA A 372 3.54 -2.66 50.12
CA ALA A 372 4.71 -2.91 50.95
C ALA A 372 5.99 -3.11 50.11
N GLY A 373 5.89 -3.82 48.97
CA GLY A 373 6.98 -3.98 48.02
C GLY A 373 7.48 -2.66 47.43
N ILE A 374 6.57 -1.75 47.07
CA ILE A 374 6.96 -0.42 46.58
C ILE A 374 7.61 0.42 47.68
N ARG A 375 7.12 0.37 48.92
CA ARG A 375 7.77 1.07 50.05
C ARG A 375 9.21 0.64 50.22
N LEU A 376 9.43 -0.68 50.29
CA LEU A 376 10.77 -1.24 50.42
C LEU A 376 11.64 -0.88 49.22
N ALA A 377 11.09 -0.94 48.00
CA ALA A 377 11.81 -0.54 46.79
C ALA A 377 12.23 0.93 46.81
N THR A 378 11.40 1.85 47.32
CA THR A 378 11.75 3.28 47.42
C THR A 378 12.79 3.58 48.49
N GLU A 379 12.93 2.73 49.50
CA GLU A 379 14.02 2.87 50.49
C GLU A 379 15.37 2.51 49.88
N GLU A 380 15.40 1.53 48.97
CA GLU A 380 16.64 1.05 48.33
C GLU A 380 16.96 1.75 46.99
N HIS A 381 15.95 2.11 46.20
CA HIS A 381 16.08 2.67 44.85
C HIS A 381 15.09 3.83 44.60
N PRO A 382 15.16 4.93 45.38
CA PRO A 382 14.18 6.03 45.32
C PRO A 382 14.09 6.72 43.95
N ASP A 383 15.11 6.59 43.11
CA ASP A 383 15.27 7.20 41.79
C ASP A 383 15.02 6.23 40.63
N ALA A 384 14.69 4.96 40.89
CA ALA A 384 14.46 3.94 39.86
C ALA A 384 13.38 4.34 38.83
N LEU A 385 13.38 3.66 37.68
CA LEU A 385 12.19 3.63 36.82
C LEU A 385 11.15 2.71 37.46
N TYR A 386 9.97 3.23 37.79
CA TYR A 386 8.89 2.43 38.37
C TYR A 386 7.84 2.05 37.33
N VAL A 387 7.46 0.77 37.32
CA VAL A 387 6.65 0.17 36.26
C VAL A 387 5.48 -0.61 36.88
N PHE A 388 4.27 -0.21 36.53
CA PHE A 388 3.04 -0.76 37.09
C PHE A 388 2.19 -1.41 36.01
N GLY A 389 2.08 -2.73 36.04
CA GLY A 389 1.29 -3.51 35.08
C GLY A 389 -0.02 -4.06 35.64
N ASN A 390 -0.16 -4.18 36.96
CA ASN A 390 -1.29 -4.90 37.55
C ASN A 390 -1.92 -4.18 38.74
N ALA A 391 -1.15 -3.79 39.75
CA ALA A 391 -1.67 -3.35 41.04
C ALA A 391 -1.87 -1.82 41.11
N PRO A 392 -3.12 -1.30 41.02
CA PRO A 392 -3.35 0.14 41.16
C PRO A 392 -2.96 0.67 42.54
N THR A 393 -3.11 -0.14 43.60
CA THR A 393 -2.70 0.24 44.95
C THR A 393 -1.20 0.48 45.07
N ALA A 394 -0.37 -0.23 44.29
CA ALA A 394 1.07 -0.04 44.26
C ALA A 394 1.44 1.32 43.63
N LEU A 395 0.76 1.69 42.54
CA LEU A 395 0.95 3.00 41.90
C LEU A 395 0.49 4.14 42.82
N MET A 396 -0.63 3.97 43.52
CA MET A 396 -1.11 4.94 44.52
C MET A 396 -0.11 5.11 45.67
N GLU A 397 0.53 4.01 46.09
CA GLU A 397 1.56 4.04 47.13
C GLU A 397 2.79 4.83 46.69
N LEU A 398 3.30 4.59 45.47
CA LEU A 398 4.39 5.40 44.91
C LEU A 398 4.02 6.88 44.88
N CYS A 399 2.82 7.23 44.42
CA CYS A 399 2.33 8.61 44.41
C CYS A 399 2.35 9.22 45.83
N SER A 400 1.89 8.49 46.84
CA SER A 400 1.93 8.92 48.25
C SER A 400 3.36 9.17 48.74
N LEU A 401 4.30 8.29 48.38
CA LEU A 401 5.71 8.39 48.76
C LEU A 401 6.40 9.57 48.05
N MET A 402 6.14 9.78 46.77
CA MET A 402 6.62 10.94 46.00
C MET A 402 6.14 12.24 46.61
N ARG A 403 4.85 12.33 46.97
CA ARG A 403 4.28 13.53 47.61
C ARG A 403 4.88 13.83 48.99
N ARG A 404 5.39 12.80 49.67
CA ARG A 404 6.11 12.91 50.96
C ARG A 404 7.61 13.12 50.80
N GLY A 405 8.12 13.28 49.57
CA GLY A 405 9.55 13.46 49.29
C GLY A 405 10.39 12.20 49.53
N LYS A 406 9.77 11.01 49.59
CA LYS A 406 10.46 9.74 49.85
C LYS A 406 10.88 9.00 48.59
N ALA A 407 10.42 9.44 47.41
CA ALA A 407 10.77 8.87 46.12
C ALA A 407 10.86 9.98 45.07
N CYS A 408 11.86 9.91 44.20
CA CYS A 408 12.10 10.84 43.10
C CYS A 408 12.47 10.04 41.83
N PRO A 409 11.54 9.24 41.30
CA PRO A 409 11.83 8.31 40.21
C PRO A 409 12.21 9.05 38.92
N VAL A 410 13.12 8.48 38.13
CA VAL A 410 13.47 9.04 36.81
C VAL A 410 12.34 8.97 35.80
N GLY A 411 11.35 8.12 36.05
CA GLY A 411 10.09 8.10 35.34
C GLY A 411 9.13 7.05 35.89
N VAL A 412 7.89 7.08 35.40
CA VAL A 412 6.86 6.13 35.82
C VAL A 412 6.06 5.61 34.62
N VAL A 413 5.96 4.28 34.50
CA VAL A 413 5.06 3.61 33.56
C VAL A 413 3.81 3.15 34.31
N GLY A 414 2.69 3.84 34.11
CA GLY A 414 1.40 3.59 34.74
C GLY A 414 0.42 2.85 33.85
N ALA A 415 0.53 1.52 33.78
CA ALA A 415 -0.38 0.66 33.02
C ALA A 415 -1.13 -0.39 33.87
N PRO A 416 -1.60 -0.11 35.11
CA PRO A 416 -2.39 -1.10 35.85
C PRO A 416 -3.71 -1.39 35.13
N VAL A 417 -4.13 -2.65 35.15
CA VAL A 417 -5.39 -3.15 34.58
C VAL A 417 -6.35 -3.55 35.68
N GLY A 418 -7.66 -3.39 35.43
CA GLY A 418 -8.70 -3.85 36.35
C GLY A 418 -9.86 -2.87 36.49
N PHE A 419 -10.67 -3.07 37.52
CA PHE A 419 -11.96 -2.39 37.65
C PHE A 419 -12.06 -1.43 38.83
N VAL A 420 -11.32 -1.68 39.91
CA VAL A 420 -11.37 -0.90 41.16
C VAL A 420 -10.08 -0.11 41.33
N ASN A 421 -10.18 1.20 41.59
CA ASN A 421 -9.07 2.13 41.83
C ASN A 421 -8.07 2.32 40.66
N VAL A 422 -8.33 1.73 39.49
CA VAL A 422 -7.40 1.77 38.35
C VAL A 422 -7.33 3.15 37.71
N ARG A 423 -8.47 3.78 37.44
CA ARG A 423 -8.50 5.12 36.83
C ARG A 423 -7.94 6.15 37.80
N GLU A 424 -8.33 6.03 39.05
CA GLU A 424 -7.94 6.87 40.17
C GLU A 424 -6.43 6.84 40.36
N SER A 425 -5.80 5.65 40.37
CA SER A 425 -4.34 5.53 40.48
C SER A 425 -3.58 6.23 39.36
N LYS A 426 -4.10 6.16 38.12
CA LYS A 426 -3.51 6.82 36.94
C LYS A 426 -3.71 8.34 36.99
N HIS A 427 -4.87 8.80 37.45
CA HIS A 427 -5.12 10.23 37.66
C HIS A 427 -4.24 10.81 38.77
N MET A 428 -3.99 10.05 39.84
CA MET A 428 -3.03 10.45 40.88
C MET A 428 -1.64 10.65 40.29
N LEU A 429 -1.16 9.72 39.46
CA LEU A 429 0.13 9.84 38.79
C LEU A 429 0.21 11.09 37.88
N LYS A 430 -0.87 11.44 37.19
CA LYS A 430 -0.91 12.65 36.35
C LYS A 430 -0.64 13.95 37.11
N SER A 431 -0.93 14.00 38.41
CA SER A 431 -0.72 15.21 39.21
C SER A 431 0.76 15.60 39.42
N PHE A 432 1.71 14.70 39.14
CA PHE A 432 3.14 14.94 39.31
C PHE A 432 3.77 15.49 38.03
N THR A 433 3.83 16.81 37.87
CA THR A 433 4.34 17.46 36.64
C THR A 433 5.86 17.36 36.47
N ALA A 434 6.62 17.18 37.55
CA ALA A 434 8.08 17.12 37.50
C ALA A 434 8.66 15.74 37.17
N VAL A 435 7.82 14.70 37.08
CA VAL A 435 8.26 13.33 36.84
C VAL A 435 7.73 12.86 35.48
N PRO A 436 8.63 12.47 34.54
CA PRO A 436 8.24 11.89 33.25
C PRO A 436 7.35 10.66 33.45
N LYS A 437 6.22 10.61 32.74
CA LYS A 437 5.28 9.49 32.87
C LYS A 437 4.66 9.08 31.56
N ILE A 438 4.42 7.77 31.47
CA ILE A 438 3.72 7.11 30.36
C ILE A 438 2.57 6.32 30.98
N ILE A 439 1.35 6.51 30.50
CA ILE A 439 0.12 5.99 31.09
C ILE A 439 -0.75 5.36 30.00
N ILE A 440 -1.32 4.20 30.29
CA ILE A 440 -2.43 3.65 29.50
C ILE A 440 -3.73 4.04 30.18
N GLU A 441 -4.48 4.98 29.61
CA GLU A 441 -5.66 5.56 30.23
C GLU A 441 -6.86 4.60 30.36
N GLY A 442 -7.74 4.95 31.29
CA GLY A 442 -8.94 4.16 31.59
C GLY A 442 -8.60 2.91 32.39
N ARG A 443 -9.34 1.82 32.14
CA ARG A 443 -9.22 0.54 32.86
C ARG A 443 -8.29 -0.48 32.19
N LYS A 444 -7.96 -0.27 30.91
CA LYS A 444 -7.02 -1.11 30.16
C LYS A 444 -5.58 -0.89 30.66
N GLY A 445 -4.74 -1.86 30.41
CA GLY A 445 -3.36 -1.92 30.89
C GLY A 445 -2.91 -3.38 30.89
N GLY A 446 -1.95 -3.71 31.74
CA GLY A 446 -1.48 -5.07 31.93
C GLY A 446 0.03 -5.15 32.01
N SER A 447 0.53 -6.23 32.62
CA SER A 447 1.96 -6.53 32.69
C SER A 447 2.61 -6.62 31.30
N ASN A 448 1.89 -7.10 30.29
CA ASN A 448 2.34 -7.16 28.90
C ASN A 448 2.58 -5.76 28.32
N LEU A 449 1.63 -4.84 28.50
CA LEU A 449 1.75 -3.45 28.05
C LEU A 449 2.83 -2.70 28.83
N ALA A 450 2.89 -2.89 30.15
CA ALA A 450 3.92 -2.29 31.00
C ALA A 450 5.33 -2.71 30.54
N ALA A 451 5.55 -4.00 30.33
CA ALA A 451 6.84 -4.51 29.84
C ALA A 451 7.14 -4.05 28.40
N THR A 452 6.12 -3.97 27.54
CA THR A 452 6.25 -3.48 26.15
C THR A 452 6.69 -2.02 26.12
N ILE A 453 6.08 -1.17 26.95
CA ILE A 453 6.46 0.24 27.08
C ILE A 453 7.93 0.35 27.51
N VAL A 454 8.33 -0.41 28.52
CA VAL A 454 9.73 -0.44 28.96
C VAL A 454 10.65 -0.89 27.84
N ASN A 455 10.35 -2.02 27.18
CA ASN A 455 11.15 -2.52 26.07
C ASN A 455 11.29 -1.50 24.93
N ALA A 456 10.23 -0.76 24.61
CA ALA A 456 10.25 0.30 23.61
C ALA A 456 11.13 1.48 24.03
N ILE A 457 11.10 1.87 25.32
CA ILE A 457 12.01 2.88 25.87
C ILE A 457 13.46 2.42 25.73
N LEU A 458 13.78 1.17 26.10
CA LEU A 458 15.15 0.64 26.08
C LEU A 458 15.78 0.52 24.67
N CYS A 459 14.98 0.65 23.61
CA CYS A 459 15.42 0.71 22.22
C CYS A 459 15.02 2.01 21.52
N PHE A 460 14.84 3.11 22.27
CA PHE A 460 14.41 4.38 21.68
C PHE A 460 15.38 4.94 20.62
N ASP A 461 16.66 4.60 20.69
CA ASP A 461 17.64 4.98 19.67
C ASP A 461 17.40 4.34 18.28
N ASP A 462 16.57 3.28 18.20
CA ASP A 462 16.10 2.71 16.94
C ASP A 462 14.94 3.49 16.30
N ALA A 463 14.30 4.40 17.05
CA ALA A 463 13.05 5.03 16.63
C ALA A 463 13.21 5.84 15.34
N GLY A 464 14.33 6.56 15.18
CA GLY A 464 14.59 7.41 14.01
C GLY A 464 14.64 6.65 12.69
N GLN A 465 14.95 5.35 12.72
CA GLN A 465 15.01 4.50 11.53
C GLN A 465 13.78 3.59 11.40
N LEU A 466 12.86 3.60 12.38
CA LEU A 466 11.75 2.65 12.49
C LEU A 466 12.23 1.20 12.37
N LEU A 467 13.33 0.86 13.06
CA LEU A 467 13.94 -0.47 13.05
C LEU A 467 13.72 -1.20 14.39
N PRO A 468 12.51 -1.68 14.69
CA PRO A 468 12.27 -2.40 15.93
C PRO A 468 12.97 -3.76 15.92
N GLY A 469 13.01 -4.41 17.09
CA GLY A 469 13.39 -5.82 17.19
C GLY A 469 14.88 -6.13 17.34
N ARG A 470 15.71 -5.15 17.68
CA ARG A 470 17.16 -5.31 17.93
C ARG A 470 17.47 -6.41 18.96
N ASP A 471 16.67 -6.50 20.01
CA ASP A 471 16.83 -7.43 21.13
C ASP A 471 15.86 -8.64 21.06
N LEU A 472 15.46 -9.05 19.85
CA LEU A 472 14.64 -10.25 19.56
C LEU A 472 15.47 -11.53 19.31
#